data_AF-A0AAI9PLW7-F1
#
_entry.id   AF-A0AAI9PLW7-F1
#
_cell.length_a   1.000
_cell.length_b   1.000
_cell.length_c   1.000
_cell.angle_alpha   90.00
_cell.angle_beta   90.00
_cell.angle_gamma   90.00
#
_symmetry.space_group_name_H-M   'P 1'
#
loop_
_entity.id
_entity.type
_entity.pdbx_description
1 polymer ?
#
loop_
_entity_poly.entity_id
_entity_poly.type
_entity_poly.pdbx_seq_one_letter_code
_entity_poly.pdbx_strand_id
1 'polypeptide(L)'
;MAESFDVSQAQRERLAFLELRAYFTGELRRSDIEARFGIKPAAASRDLAIYRDIAPGNLEYDQASRCHRPARDFKPVFQFNPDRVLAWLLQGFGDGLDLGLKPAAPCEGPGQLTKPDFEVLGAITRSMCAKRAARITYLSLSSGPRRREIVPIALADNGLRWHVRAFDRDRQRFGDFVLTRIAKVEELHDEPAEHELLQADEQWSRIVEMELVPHPGVKQPKAIEADYGMRDGALRIKARGALAGYLLRRWSVDASPDHRLDPTSHHLWLRNTQTLYGVESASLAPGQAGSEWPN
;
A
#
# COMPACT_ATOMS: atom_id res chain seq x y z
N MET A 1 11.13 -5.57 19.86
CA MET A 1 10.39 -6.48 20.76
C MET A 1 9.58 -5.59 21.68
N ALA A 2 8.26 -5.50 21.48
CA ALA A 2 7.42 -4.79 22.43
C ALA A 2 7.34 -5.66 23.70
N GLU A 3 7.74 -5.10 24.84
CA GLU A 3 7.57 -5.75 26.13
C GLU A 3 6.10 -6.17 26.31
N SER A 4 5.89 -7.37 26.83
CA SER A 4 4.57 -7.91 27.10
C SER A 4 3.98 -7.18 28.30
N PHE A 5 3.34 -6.04 28.09
CA PHE A 5 2.52 -5.38 29.10
C PHE A 5 1.33 -6.28 29.45
N ASP A 6 1.01 -6.43 30.75
CA ASP A 6 -0.15 -7.19 31.23
C ASP A 6 -1.45 -6.41 31.00
N VAL A 7 -1.83 -6.25 29.73
CA VAL A 7 -3.02 -5.51 29.29
C VAL A 7 -3.75 -6.29 28.21
N SER A 8 -5.07 -6.16 28.16
CA SER A 8 -5.87 -6.76 27.08
C SER A 8 -5.52 -6.16 25.71
N GLN A 9 -5.77 -6.90 24.63
CA GLN A 9 -5.56 -6.42 23.26
C GLN A 9 -6.28 -5.08 23.00
N ALA A 10 -7.53 -4.96 23.47
CA ALA A 10 -8.30 -3.72 23.35
C ALA A 10 -7.66 -2.56 24.13
N GLN A 11 -7.08 -2.80 25.31
CA GLN A 11 -6.31 -1.77 26.02
C GLN A 11 -5.05 -1.39 25.26
N ARG A 12 -4.31 -2.37 24.74
CA ARG A 12 -3.09 -2.14 23.95
C ARG A 12 -3.33 -1.21 22.77
N GLU A 13 -4.43 -1.40 22.04
CA GLU A 13 -4.83 -0.54 20.92
C GLU A 13 -5.11 0.90 21.37
N ARG A 14 -5.74 1.08 22.54
CA ARG A 14 -6.01 2.41 23.11
C ARG A 14 -4.73 3.11 23.55
N LEU A 15 -3.82 2.39 24.20
CA LEU A 15 -2.51 2.92 24.59
C LEU A 15 -1.67 3.31 23.35
N ALA A 16 -1.72 2.51 22.28
CA ALA A 16 -1.07 2.83 21.02
C ALA A 16 -1.65 4.09 20.35
N PHE A 17 -2.99 4.24 20.33
CA PHE A 17 -3.64 5.46 19.83
C PHE A 17 -3.28 6.70 20.66
N LEU A 18 -3.26 6.54 21.98
CA LEU A 18 -2.90 7.58 22.94
C LEU A 18 -1.51 8.13 22.66
N GLU A 19 -0.52 7.23 22.56
CA GLU A 19 0.85 7.56 22.23
C GLU A 19 0.98 8.23 20.86
N LEU A 20 0.35 7.64 19.84
CA LEU A 20 0.31 8.18 18.48
C LEU A 20 -0.19 9.62 18.47
N ARG A 21 -1.34 9.87 19.10
CA ARG A 21 -1.95 11.21 19.14
C ARG A 21 -1.04 12.19 19.87
N ALA A 22 -0.61 11.87 21.09
CA ALA A 22 0.28 12.75 21.85
C ALA A 22 1.56 13.09 21.08
N TYR A 23 2.16 12.11 20.40
CA TYR A 23 3.39 12.28 19.64
C TYR A 23 3.20 13.17 18.39
N PHE A 24 2.19 12.89 17.56
CA PHE A 24 2.03 13.55 16.27
C PHE A 24 1.21 14.85 16.32
N THR A 25 0.36 15.06 17.33
CA THR A 25 -0.45 16.28 17.46
C THR A 25 0.02 17.20 18.59
N GLY A 26 0.96 16.74 19.43
CA GLY A 26 1.49 17.53 20.54
C GLY A 26 0.53 17.69 21.72
N GLU A 27 -0.68 17.13 21.65
CA GLU A 27 -1.63 17.13 22.75
C GLU A 27 -2.54 15.90 22.74
N LEU A 28 -2.98 15.52 23.93
CA LEU A 28 -3.89 14.41 24.16
C LEU A 28 -4.86 14.76 25.29
N ARG A 29 -6.15 14.61 25.03
CA ARG A 29 -7.21 14.76 26.01
C ARG A 29 -7.89 13.42 26.24
N ARG A 30 -8.46 13.25 27.44
CA ARG A 30 -9.27 12.07 27.75
C ARG A 30 -10.44 11.88 26.76
N SER A 31 -11.07 12.99 26.37
CA SER A 31 -12.16 13.02 25.38
C SER A 31 -11.77 12.43 24.03
N ASP A 32 -10.49 12.48 23.66
CA ASP A 32 -10.02 11.94 22.39
C ASP A 32 -10.07 10.40 22.39
N ILE A 33 -9.72 9.80 23.53
CA ILE A 33 -9.79 8.34 23.74
C ILE A 33 -11.26 7.91 23.80
N GLU A 34 -12.09 8.66 24.52
CA GLU A 34 -13.55 8.44 24.61
C GLU A 34 -14.19 8.48 23.22
N ALA A 35 -13.91 9.51 22.42
CA ALA A 35 -14.48 9.69 21.09
C ALA A 35 -14.01 8.60 20.11
N ARG A 36 -12.74 8.18 20.20
CA ARG A 36 -12.19 7.18 19.27
C ARG A 36 -12.70 5.77 19.53
N PHE A 37 -12.88 5.39 20.80
CA PHE A 37 -13.18 4.00 21.20
C PHE A 37 -14.57 3.81 21.80
N GLY A 38 -15.37 4.88 21.95
CA GLY A 38 -16.71 4.80 22.53
C GLY A 38 -16.71 4.37 24.00
N ILE A 39 -15.63 4.63 24.74
CA ILE A 39 -15.48 4.21 26.14
C ILE A 39 -15.90 5.30 27.11
N LYS A 40 -16.28 4.90 28.33
CA LYS A 40 -16.63 5.83 29.40
C LYS A 40 -15.39 6.56 29.96
N PRO A 41 -15.54 7.78 30.52
CA PRO A 41 -14.44 8.56 31.09
C PRO A 41 -13.53 7.80 32.07
N ALA A 42 -14.12 6.98 32.95
CA ALA A 42 -13.35 6.19 33.91
C ALA A 42 -12.42 5.16 33.26
N ALA A 43 -12.79 4.62 32.10
CA ALA A 43 -11.92 3.71 31.35
C ALA A 43 -10.76 4.48 30.69
N ALA A 44 -11.04 5.62 30.05
CA ALA A 44 -10.01 6.47 29.44
C ALA A 44 -8.99 7.00 30.47
N SER A 45 -9.44 7.38 31.67
CA SER A 45 -8.55 7.76 32.78
C SER A 45 -7.66 6.60 33.26
N ARG A 46 -8.19 5.37 33.28
CA ARG A 46 -7.38 4.17 33.62
C ARG A 46 -6.33 3.90 32.54
N ASP A 47 -6.68 4.01 31.26
CA ASP A 47 -5.73 3.80 30.17
C ASP A 47 -4.59 4.85 30.21
N LEU A 48 -4.91 6.12 30.49
CA LEU A 48 -3.92 7.19 30.73
C LEU A 48 -2.97 6.87 31.90
N ALA A 49 -3.51 6.35 33.01
CA ALA A 49 -2.70 5.96 34.16
C ALA A 49 -1.75 4.81 33.80
N ILE A 50 -2.28 3.75 33.16
CA ILE A 50 -1.49 2.60 32.71
C ILE A 50 -0.37 3.05 31.76
N TYR A 51 -0.66 3.93 30.79
CA TYR A 51 0.37 4.43 29.89
C TYR A 51 1.48 5.19 30.63
N ARG A 52 1.14 5.99 31.64
CA ARG A 52 2.12 6.70 32.46
C ARG A 52 2.95 5.76 33.35
N ASP A 53 2.38 4.65 33.80
CA ASP A 53 3.13 3.64 34.54
C ASP A 53 4.15 2.93 33.62
N ILE A 54 3.76 2.68 32.37
CA ILE A 54 4.62 2.08 31.34
C ILE A 54 5.73 3.06 30.88
N ALA A 55 5.37 4.32 30.64
CA ALA A 55 6.27 5.34 30.10
C ALA A 55 6.14 6.66 30.89
N PRO A 56 6.68 6.72 32.11
CA PRO A 56 6.49 7.86 33.01
C PRO A 56 7.08 9.18 32.49
N GLY A 57 8.08 9.10 31.62
CA GLY A 57 8.73 10.27 31.02
C GLY A 57 8.10 10.76 29.71
N ASN A 58 7.04 10.12 29.20
CA ASN A 58 6.49 10.49 27.88
C ASN A 58 5.45 11.61 27.94
N LEU A 59 4.74 11.81 29.05
CA LEU A 59 3.63 12.77 29.11
C LEU A 59 3.75 13.74 30.28
N GLU A 60 3.60 15.02 29.98
CA GLU A 60 3.49 16.11 30.94
C GLU A 60 2.06 16.64 30.92
N TYR A 61 1.44 16.81 32.10
CA TYR A 61 0.09 17.36 32.17
C TYR A 61 0.14 18.89 32.23
N ASP A 62 -0.45 19.54 31.22
CA ASP A 62 -0.65 21.00 31.22
C ASP A 62 -1.97 21.35 31.90
N GLN A 63 -1.87 22.01 33.06
CA GLN A 63 -3.03 22.47 33.83
C GLN A 63 -3.82 23.58 33.12
N ALA A 64 -3.15 24.45 32.34
CA ALA A 64 -3.79 25.58 31.68
C ALA A 64 -4.69 25.11 30.53
N SER A 65 -4.17 24.24 29.67
CA SER A 65 -4.92 23.65 28.54
C SER A 65 -5.71 22.39 28.91
N ARG A 66 -5.55 21.86 30.13
CA ARG A 66 -6.18 20.62 30.63
C ARG A 66 -5.97 19.43 29.69
N CYS A 67 -4.74 19.28 29.20
CA CYS A 67 -4.35 18.21 28.28
C CYS A 67 -2.97 17.64 28.66
N HIS A 68 -2.67 16.45 28.15
CA HIS A 68 -1.34 15.85 28.23
C HIS A 68 -0.53 16.24 27.00
N ARG A 69 0.70 16.72 27.19
CA ARG A 69 1.66 17.04 26.13
C ARG A 69 2.79 16.01 26.09
N PRO A 70 3.39 15.73 24.92
CA PRO A 70 4.60 14.93 24.85
C PRO A 70 5.74 15.67 25.56
N ALA A 71 6.48 14.94 26.39
CA ALA A 71 7.68 15.46 27.03
C ALA A 71 8.81 15.67 26.01
N ARG A 72 9.85 16.44 26.40
CA ARG A 72 11.00 16.72 25.54
C ARG A 72 11.76 15.46 25.09
N ASP A 73 11.91 14.47 25.98
CA ASP A 73 12.66 13.23 25.75
C ASP A 73 11.73 12.04 25.49
N PHE A 74 10.59 12.28 24.83
CA PHE A 74 9.58 11.26 24.51
C PHE A 74 10.18 10.06 23.78
N LYS A 75 9.92 8.84 24.27
CA LYS A 75 10.37 7.59 23.66
C LYS A 75 9.17 6.69 23.37
N PRO A 76 8.75 6.55 22.09
CA PRO A 76 7.62 5.70 21.75
C PRO A 76 7.82 4.25 22.23
N VAL A 77 6.81 3.74 22.93
CA VAL A 77 6.71 2.35 23.40
C VAL A 77 6.15 1.46 22.29
N PHE A 78 5.23 2.00 21.50
CA PHE A 78 4.63 1.35 20.36
C PHE A 78 5.37 1.76 19.08
N GLN A 79 5.65 0.77 18.23
CA GLN A 79 6.28 1.04 16.95
C GLN A 79 5.29 1.75 16.02
N PHE A 80 5.66 2.94 15.54
CA PHE A 80 4.92 3.62 14.49
C PHE A 80 5.18 2.97 13.14
N ASN A 81 4.11 2.64 12.43
CA ASN A 81 4.17 2.27 11.02
C ASN A 81 3.91 3.53 10.19
N PRO A 82 4.88 4.05 9.41
CA PRO A 82 4.73 5.31 8.68
C PRO A 82 3.47 5.37 7.80
N ASP A 83 3.15 4.29 7.07
CA ASP A 83 1.98 4.25 6.19
C ASP A 83 0.68 4.43 6.98
N ARG A 84 0.56 3.77 8.14
CA ARG A 84 -0.62 3.91 9.01
C ARG A 84 -0.71 5.30 9.63
N VAL A 85 0.42 5.89 10.03
CA VAL A 85 0.45 7.25 10.58
C VAL A 85 0.04 8.27 9.52
N LEU A 86 0.61 8.18 8.32
CA LEU A 86 0.29 9.09 7.22
C LEU A 86 -1.18 8.91 6.77
N ALA A 87 -1.69 7.68 6.72
CA ALA A 87 -3.10 7.42 6.46
C ALA A 87 -4.00 8.03 7.55
N TRP A 88 -3.63 7.89 8.82
CA TRP A 88 -4.37 8.50 9.92
C TRP A 88 -4.35 10.05 9.88
N LEU A 89 -3.21 10.66 9.54
CA LEU A 89 -3.11 12.11 9.35
C LEU A 89 -3.97 12.59 8.18
N LEU A 90 -3.99 11.84 7.09
CA LEU A 90 -4.73 12.18 5.86
C LEU A 90 -6.24 11.94 5.99
N GLN A 91 -6.65 10.83 6.61
CA GLN A 91 -8.05 10.36 6.61
C GLN A 91 -8.74 10.49 7.98
N GLY A 92 -7.99 10.73 9.07
CA GLY A 92 -8.52 10.80 10.43
C GLY A 92 -8.74 9.44 11.11
N PHE A 93 -8.62 8.33 10.37
CA PHE A 93 -8.77 6.97 10.88
C PHE A 93 -7.82 6.00 10.14
N GLY A 94 -7.45 4.89 10.78
CA GLY A 94 -6.49 3.92 10.24
C GLY A 94 -6.96 2.45 10.26
N ASP A 95 -8.17 2.19 10.74
CA ASP A 95 -8.75 0.85 10.97
C ASP A 95 -10.04 0.60 10.16
N GLY A 96 -10.35 1.43 9.17
CA GLY A 96 -11.49 1.25 8.26
C GLY A 96 -12.86 1.64 8.83
N LEU A 97 -12.93 2.10 10.08
CA LEU A 97 -14.12 2.71 10.66
C LEU A 97 -14.06 4.22 10.46
N ASP A 98 -14.83 4.72 9.50
CA ASP A 98 -15.04 6.16 9.36
C ASP A 98 -15.97 6.64 10.47
N LEU A 99 -15.37 7.16 11.53
CA LEU A 99 -16.07 7.74 12.68
C LEU A 99 -16.46 9.22 12.44
N GLY A 100 -16.23 9.76 11.24
CA GLY A 100 -16.43 11.18 10.94
C GLY A 100 -15.53 12.11 11.77
N LEU A 101 -14.42 11.58 12.30
CA LEU A 101 -13.46 12.36 13.08
C LEU A 101 -12.70 13.32 12.16
N LYS A 102 -12.56 14.57 12.60
CA LYS A 102 -11.78 15.55 11.83
C LYS A 102 -10.31 15.12 11.76
N PRO A 103 -9.64 15.32 10.60
CA PRO A 103 -8.20 15.12 10.49
C PRO A 103 -7.45 15.89 11.57
N ALA A 104 -6.41 15.26 12.10
CA ALA A 104 -5.64 15.80 13.22
C ALA A 104 -4.76 17.00 12.83
N ALA A 105 -4.42 17.11 11.55
CA ALA A 105 -3.66 18.20 10.94
C ALA A 105 -4.18 18.48 9.52
N PRO A 106 -3.99 19.70 8.99
CA PRO A 106 -4.22 19.96 7.57
C PRO A 106 -3.35 19.02 6.73
N CYS A 107 -4.00 18.08 6.03
CA CYS A 107 -3.34 17.08 5.22
C CYS A 107 -4.22 16.82 4.00
N GLU A 108 -3.62 16.90 2.83
CA GLU A 108 -4.29 16.63 1.55
C GLU A 108 -3.44 15.66 0.73
N GLY A 109 -4.12 14.89 -0.10
CA GLY A 109 -3.50 13.96 -1.01
C GLY A 109 -4.34 13.82 -2.26
N PRO A 110 -3.81 13.17 -3.32
CA PRO A 110 -4.49 13.06 -4.61
C PRO A 110 -5.80 12.25 -4.55
N GLY A 111 -6.10 11.62 -3.40
CA GLY A 111 -7.19 10.68 -3.25
C GLY A 111 -7.02 9.46 -4.16
N GLN A 112 -8.05 8.63 -4.24
CA GLN A 112 -8.06 7.51 -5.18
C GLN A 112 -9.01 7.82 -6.33
N LEU A 113 -8.46 7.93 -7.54
CA LEU A 113 -9.22 8.24 -8.76
C LEU A 113 -10.21 7.13 -9.14
N THR A 114 -9.96 5.89 -8.70
CA THR A 114 -10.78 4.74 -9.06
C THR A 114 -11.12 3.91 -7.83
N LYS A 115 -12.40 3.63 -7.60
CA LYS A 115 -12.87 2.75 -6.53
C LYS A 115 -13.52 1.53 -7.17
N PRO A 116 -13.02 0.30 -6.91
CA PRO A 116 -13.69 -0.89 -7.39
C PRO A 116 -15.07 -1.02 -6.74
N ASP A 117 -16.01 -1.60 -7.48
CA ASP A 117 -17.28 -2.04 -6.93
C ASP A 117 -17.02 -3.14 -5.88
N PHE A 118 -17.59 -3.00 -4.68
CA PHE A 118 -17.36 -3.96 -3.59
C PHE A 118 -18.09 -5.29 -3.78
N GLU A 119 -19.18 -5.35 -4.54
CA GLU A 119 -19.79 -6.62 -4.93
C GLU A 119 -18.85 -7.40 -5.86
N VAL A 120 -18.26 -6.70 -6.83
CA VAL A 120 -17.25 -7.27 -7.75
C VAL A 120 -16.01 -7.72 -6.97
N LEU A 121 -15.44 -6.84 -6.15
CA LEU A 121 -14.25 -7.16 -5.36
C LEU A 121 -14.52 -8.34 -4.42
N GLY A 122 -15.68 -8.36 -3.77
CA GLY A 122 -16.11 -9.45 -2.90
C GLY A 122 -16.22 -10.78 -3.64
N ALA A 123 -16.88 -10.81 -4.80
CA ALA A 123 -17.05 -12.04 -5.58
C ALA A 123 -15.71 -12.59 -6.11
N ILE A 124 -14.84 -11.70 -6.61
CA ILE A 124 -13.50 -12.09 -7.08
C ILE A 124 -12.64 -12.61 -5.93
N THR A 125 -12.62 -11.93 -4.78
CA THR A 125 -11.81 -12.36 -3.64
C THR A 125 -12.33 -13.66 -3.02
N ARG A 126 -13.64 -13.87 -2.96
CA ARG A 126 -14.22 -15.17 -2.55
C ARG A 126 -13.80 -16.29 -3.48
N SER A 127 -13.90 -16.08 -4.80
CA SER A 127 -13.47 -17.06 -5.81
C SER A 127 -11.98 -17.40 -5.66
N MET A 128 -11.14 -16.37 -5.48
CA MET A 128 -9.69 -16.52 -5.26
C MET A 128 -9.38 -17.30 -3.98
N CYS A 129 -9.98 -16.93 -2.84
CA CYS A 129 -9.78 -17.61 -1.56
C CYS A 129 -10.29 -19.06 -1.58
N ALA A 130 -11.39 -19.31 -2.29
CA ALA A 130 -11.95 -20.64 -2.48
C ALA A 130 -11.23 -21.46 -3.56
N LYS A 131 -10.24 -20.88 -4.27
CA LYS A 131 -9.56 -21.46 -5.43
C LYS A 131 -10.56 -21.97 -6.46
N ARG A 132 -11.49 -21.12 -6.88
CA ARG A 132 -12.52 -21.42 -7.89
C ARG A 132 -12.43 -20.45 -9.05
N ALA A 133 -12.89 -20.89 -10.22
CA ALA A 133 -13.05 -19.98 -11.35
C ALA A 133 -14.21 -19.00 -11.13
N ALA A 134 -14.18 -17.92 -11.90
CA ALA A 134 -15.24 -16.94 -11.98
C ALA A 134 -15.51 -16.60 -13.43
N ARG A 135 -16.79 -16.47 -13.80
CA ARG A 135 -17.18 -15.91 -15.08
C ARG A 135 -17.38 -14.42 -14.92
N ILE A 136 -16.64 -13.63 -15.68
CA ILE A 136 -16.70 -12.17 -15.63
C ILE A 136 -17.25 -11.59 -16.93
N THR A 137 -17.95 -10.46 -16.84
CA THR A 137 -18.18 -9.59 -18.00
C THR A 137 -17.18 -8.45 -17.95
N TYR A 138 -16.17 -8.51 -18.81
CA TYR A 138 -15.06 -7.57 -18.84
C TYR A 138 -15.21 -6.54 -19.95
N LEU A 139 -15.09 -5.26 -19.60
CA LEU A 139 -15.14 -4.12 -20.51
C LEU A 139 -13.75 -3.86 -21.07
N SER A 140 -13.41 -4.52 -22.18
CA SER A 140 -12.14 -4.31 -22.89
C SER A 140 -12.13 -2.96 -23.60
N LEU A 141 -10.98 -2.27 -23.60
CA LEU A 141 -10.82 -1.03 -24.38
C LEU A 141 -10.84 -1.31 -25.88
N SER A 142 -10.21 -2.40 -26.32
CA SER A 142 -10.03 -2.73 -27.74
C SER A 142 -11.22 -3.47 -28.34
N SER A 143 -11.97 -4.22 -27.55
CA SER A 143 -13.01 -5.14 -28.04
C SER A 143 -14.38 -4.99 -27.38
N GLY A 144 -14.56 -4.01 -26.49
CA GLY A 144 -15.80 -3.83 -25.75
C GLY A 144 -16.12 -4.94 -24.74
N PRO A 145 -17.38 -5.05 -24.29
CA PRO A 145 -17.82 -6.02 -23.29
C PRO A 145 -17.68 -7.46 -23.80
N ARG A 146 -16.97 -8.31 -23.06
CA ARG A 146 -16.84 -9.74 -23.37
C ARG A 146 -16.98 -10.58 -22.10
N ARG A 147 -17.67 -11.72 -22.21
CA ARG A 147 -17.67 -12.73 -21.15
C ARG A 147 -16.37 -13.53 -21.21
N ARG A 148 -15.77 -13.76 -20.05
CA ARG A 148 -14.54 -14.54 -19.90
C ARG A 148 -14.66 -15.44 -18.68
N GLU A 149 -14.08 -16.63 -18.75
CA GLU A 149 -13.86 -17.46 -17.58
C GLU A 149 -12.41 -17.29 -17.12
N ILE A 150 -12.24 -16.92 -15.86
CA ILE A 150 -10.95 -16.66 -15.28
C ILE A 150 -10.78 -17.44 -13.99
N VAL A 151 -9.55 -17.84 -13.69
CA VAL A 151 -9.16 -18.35 -12.37
C VAL A 151 -8.40 -17.24 -11.65
N PRO A 152 -9.02 -16.48 -10.74
CA PRO A 152 -8.36 -15.40 -10.03
C PRO A 152 -7.33 -15.97 -9.03
N ILE A 153 -6.09 -15.47 -9.10
CA ILE A 153 -4.96 -16.01 -8.33
C ILE A 153 -4.32 -14.98 -7.40
N ALA A 154 -4.39 -13.69 -7.73
CA ALA A 154 -3.85 -12.64 -6.88
C ALA A 154 -4.51 -11.28 -7.12
N LEU A 155 -4.52 -10.44 -6.09
CA LEU A 155 -4.77 -9.00 -6.22
C LEU A 155 -3.45 -8.26 -6.41
N ALA A 156 -3.48 -7.24 -7.26
CA ALA A 156 -2.34 -6.37 -7.52
C ALA A 156 -2.77 -4.90 -7.50
N ASP A 157 -2.10 -4.10 -6.68
CA ASP A 157 -2.15 -2.65 -6.75
C ASP A 157 -0.96 -2.13 -7.54
N ASN A 158 -1.22 -1.44 -8.65
CA ASN A 158 -0.19 -0.80 -9.46
C ASN A 158 0.02 0.68 -9.12
N GLY A 159 -0.62 1.19 -8.07
CA GLY A 159 -0.58 2.57 -7.61
C GLY A 159 -1.57 3.51 -8.30
N LEU A 160 -2.24 3.06 -9.36
CA LEU A 160 -3.26 3.84 -10.07
C LEU A 160 -4.61 3.12 -10.06
N ARG A 161 -4.61 1.80 -10.25
CA ARG A 161 -5.79 0.95 -10.34
C ARG A 161 -5.49 -0.42 -9.73
N TRP A 162 -6.51 -1.00 -9.12
CA TRP A 162 -6.47 -2.39 -8.69
C TRP A 162 -6.76 -3.34 -9.85
N HIS A 163 -6.01 -4.44 -9.88
CA HIS A 163 -6.16 -5.53 -10.83
C HIS A 163 -6.34 -6.84 -10.07
N VAL A 164 -7.07 -7.76 -10.70
CA VAL A 164 -6.95 -9.18 -10.39
C VAL A 164 -6.07 -9.82 -11.45
N ARG A 165 -5.00 -10.49 -11.00
CA ARG A 165 -4.23 -11.38 -11.85
C ARG A 165 -4.91 -12.73 -11.87
N ALA A 166 -5.13 -13.28 -13.06
CA ALA A 166 -5.91 -14.48 -13.26
C ALA A 166 -5.43 -15.29 -14.47
N PHE A 167 -5.66 -16.59 -14.46
CA PHE A 167 -5.56 -17.41 -15.66
C PHE A 167 -6.82 -17.21 -16.52
N ASP A 168 -6.66 -16.74 -17.76
CA ASP A 168 -7.74 -16.54 -18.73
C ASP A 168 -7.95 -17.84 -19.52
N ARG A 169 -9.03 -18.57 -19.25
CA ARG A 169 -9.31 -19.85 -19.91
C ARG A 169 -9.58 -19.70 -21.40
N ASP A 170 -10.09 -18.56 -21.85
CA ASP A 170 -10.31 -18.34 -23.28
C ASP A 170 -8.99 -18.20 -24.03
N ARG A 171 -7.96 -17.68 -23.36
CA ARG A 171 -6.65 -17.38 -23.94
C ARG A 171 -5.54 -18.33 -23.50
N GLN A 172 -5.83 -19.22 -22.56
CA GLN A 172 -4.89 -20.19 -21.98
C GLN A 172 -3.60 -19.54 -21.48
N ARG A 173 -3.71 -18.41 -20.77
CA ARG A 173 -2.56 -17.68 -20.22
C ARG A 173 -2.93 -16.83 -19.01
N PHE A 174 -1.93 -16.50 -18.20
CA PHE A 174 -2.07 -15.50 -17.14
C PHE A 174 -2.19 -14.08 -17.71
N GLY A 175 -2.96 -13.24 -17.03
CA GLY A 175 -3.15 -11.84 -17.38
C GLY A 175 -3.76 -11.02 -16.25
N ASP A 176 -3.65 -9.70 -16.40
CA ASP A 176 -4.16 -8.73 -15.43
C ASP A 176 -5.49 -8.13 -15.90
N PHE A 177 -6.49 -8.14 -15.03
CA PHE A 177 -7.83 -7.61 -15.27
C PHE A 177 -8.13 -6.47 -14.30
N VAL A 178 -8.37 -5.27 -14.83
CA VAL A 178 -8.69 -4.08 -14.03
C VAL A 178 -10.04 -4.29 -13.34
N LEU A 179 -10.09 -4.19 -12.01
CA LEU A 179 -11.33 -4.46 -11.25
C LEU A 179 -12.49 -3.55 -11.66
N THR A 180 -12.22 -2.26 -11.92
CA THR A 180 -13.25 -1.30 -12.34
C THR A 180 -13.80 -1.51 -13.75
N ARG A 181 -13.20 -2.43 -14.53
CA ARG A 181 -13.70 -2.84 -15.85
C ARG A 181 -14.49 -4.15 -15.81
N ILE A 182 -14.61 -4.78 -14.64
CA ILE A 182 -15.45 -5.96 -14.46
C ILE A 182 -16.86 -5.47 -14.12
N ALA A 183 -17.80 -5.65 -15.05
CA ALA A 183 -19.17 -5.18 -14.90
C ALA A 183 -20.06 -6.15 -14.12
N LYS A 184 -19.75 -7.46 -14.19
CA LYS A 184 -20.47 -8.52 -13.50
C LYS A 184 -19.54 -9.69 -13.23
N VAL A 185 -19.77 -10.36 -12.10
CA VAL A 185 -19.08 -11.59 -11.70
C VAL A 185 -20.12 -12.66 -11.39
N GLU A 186 -19.88 -13.87 -11.86
CA GLU A 186 -20.59 -15.09 -11.48
C GLU A 186 -19.54 -16.05 -10.91
N GLU A 187 -19.67 -16.40 -9.63
CA GLU A 187 -18.79 -17.37 -8.97
C GLU A 187 -19.11 -18.76 -9.52
N LEU A 188 -18.09 -19.47 -9.99
CA LEU A 188 -18.25 -20.84 -10.47
C LEU A 188 -17.80 -21.82 -9.38
N HIS A 189 -18.15 -23.09 -9.56
CA HIS A 189 -17.88 -24.16 -8.59
C HIS A 189 -16.88 -25.20 -9.08
N ASP A 190 -16.30 -24.98 -10.25
CA ASP A 190 -15.27 -25.83 -10.82
C ASP A 190 -13.92 -25.63 -10.12
N GLU A 191 -13.22 -26.73 -9.94
CA GLU A 191 -11.86 -26.73 -9.41
C GLU A 191 -10.86 -26.46 -10.54
N PRO A 192 -10.01 -25.44 -10.41
CA PRO A 192 -8.98 -25.14 -11.40
C PRO A 192 -7.95 -26.27 -11.50
N ALA A 193 -7.44 -26.48 -12.71
CA ALA A 193 -6.31 -27.39 -12.92
C ALA A 193 -5.00 -26.77 -12.41
N GLU A 194 -3.98 -27.60 -12.16
CA GLU A 194 -2.70 -27.14 -11.57
C GLU A 194 -2.02 -26.02 -12.39
N HIS A 195 -2.13 -26.06 -13.72
CA HIS A 195 -1.55 -25.05 -14.61
C HIS A 195 -2.28 -23.69 -14.58
N GLU A 196 -3.46 -23.63 -13.95
CA GLU A 196 -4.25 -22.40 -13.80
C GLU A 196 -3.98 -21.69 -12.46
N LEU A 197 -3.21 -22.34 -11.56
CA LEU A 197 -2.94 -21.86 -10.21
C LEU A 197 -1.73 -20.91 -10.16
N LEU A 198 -1.63 -20.16 -9.05
CA LEU A 198 -0.58 -19.17 -8.81
C LEU A 198 0.85 -19.71 -9.04
N GLN A 199 1.09 -20.97 -8.68
CA GLN A 199 2.40 -21.63 -8.80
C GLN A 199 2.83 -21.83 -10.25
N ALA A 200 1.89 -21.91 -11.19
CA ALA A 200 2.16 -22.04 -12.61
C ALA A 200 2.41 -20.68 -13.30
N ASP A 201 2.15 -19.56 -12.62
CA ASP A 201 2.45 -18.24 -13.15
C ASP A 201 3.93 -17.89 -12.94
N GLU A 202 4.72 -18.05 -13.99
CA GLU A 202 6.16 -17.75 -13.97
C GLU A 202 6.44 -16.28 -13.67
N GLN A 203 5.65 -15.36 -14.24
CA GLN A 203 5.82 -13.92 -14.04
C GLN A 203 5.51 -13.52 -12.60
N TRP A 204 4.54 -14.18 -11.97
CA TRP A 204 4.30 -14.01 -10.54
C TRP A 204 5.38 -14.67 -9.69
N SER A 205 5.80 -15.89 -10.02
CA SER A 205 6.78 -16.62 -9.20
C SER A 205 8.16 -15.97 -9.22
N ARG A 206 8.53 -15.32 -10.34
CA ARG A 206 9.79 -14.60 -10.50
C ARG A 206 9.86 -13.35 -9.62
N ILE A 207 10.92 -13.26 -8.80
CA ILE A 207 11.32 -12.03 -8.11
C ILE A 207 12.39 -11.33 -8.96
N VAL A 208 12.13 -10.08 -9.31
CA VAL A 208 13.04 -9.17 -10.01
C VAL A 208 13.68 -8.27 -8.96
N GLU A 209 15.00 -8.34 -8.84
CA GLU A 209 15.78 -7.43 -8.01
C GLU A 209 16.21 -6.23 -8.85
N MET A 210 15.76 -5.04 -8.45
CA MET A 210 16.02 -3.78 -9.16
C MET A 210 16.88 -2.87 -8.29
N GLU A 211 17.95 -2.35 -8.88
CA GLU A 211 18.85 -1.38 -8.27
C GLU A 211 18.58 -0.01 -8.87
N LEU A 212 17.85 0.82 -8.11
CA LEU A 212 17.52 2.18 -8.50
C LEU A 212 18.60 3.13 -7.96
N VAL A 213 19.12 3.99 -8.83
CA VAL A 213 20.11 5.00 -8.47
C VAL A 213 19.62 6.39 -8.91
N PRO A 214 20.15 7.49 -8.36
CA PRO A 214 19.88 8.82 -8.90
C PRO A 214 20.22 8.85 -10.39
N HIS A 215 19.33 9.43 -11.19
CA HIS A 215 19.54 9.52 -12.63
C HIS A 215 20.84 10.29 -12.94
N PRO A 216 21.74 9.79 -13.80
CA PRO A 216 23.07 10.39 -14.00
C PRO A 216 23.05 11.86 -14.44
N GLY A 217 21.97 12.29 -15.09
CA GLY A 217 21.75 13.68 -15.52
C GLY A 217 21.29 14.65 -14.41
N VAL A 218 21.02 14.18 -13.18
CA VAL A 218 20.56 15.05 -12.08
C VAL A 218 21.74 15.80 -11.45
N LYS A 219 21.57 17.12 -11.27
CA LYS A 219 22.62 17.99 -10.70
C LYS A 219 22.89 17.76 -9.22
N GLN A 220 21.89 17.31 -8.46
CA GLN A 220 21.95 17.15 -7.00
C GLN A 220 21.54 15.73 -6.58
N PRO A 221 22.37 14.70 -6.84
CA PRO A 221 22.03 13.31 -6.54
C PRO A 221 21.78 13.06 -5.05
N LYS A 222 22.45 13.79 -4.15
CA LYS A 222 22.26 13.69 -2.69
C LYS A 222 20.84 14.04 -2.23
N ALA A 223 20.14 14.93 -2.95
CA ALA A 223 18.74 15.23 -2.63
C ALA A 223 17.85 14.02 -2.95
N ILE A 224 18.08 13.39 -4.10
CA ILE A 224 17.39 12.15 -4.51
C ILE A 224 17.71 11.02 -3.52
N GLU A 225 18.97 10.87 -3.11
CA GLU A 225 19.35 9.87 -2.10
C GLU A 225 18.60 10.07 -0.78
N ALA A 226 18.41 11.32 -0.34
CA ALA A 226 17.65 11.65 0.86
C ALA A 226 16.15 11.36 0.72
N ASP A 227 15.53 11.72 -0.42
CA ASP A 227 14.10 11.49 -0.69
C ASP A 227 13.73 10.01 -0.62
N TYR A 228 14.63 9.13 -1.09
CA TYR A 228 14.40 7.69 -1.15
C TYR A 228 15.11 6.91 -0.03
N GLY A 229 15.78 7.58 0.90
CA GLY A 229 16.52 6.95 2.00
C GLY A 229 17.58 5.95 1.53
N MET A 230 18.27 6.27 0.43
CA MET A 230 19.25 5.39 -0.20
C MET A 230 20.44 5.10 0.72
N ARG A 231 21.05 3.91 0.55
CA ARG A 231 22.31 3.55 1.20
C ARG A 231 23.32 3.22 0.12
N ASP A 232 24.52 3.81 0.23
CA ASP A 232 25.59 3.67 -0.76
C ASP A 232 25.16 4.08 -2.18
N GLY A 233 24.36 5.16 -2.28
CA GLY A 233 23.90 5.72 -3.56
C GLY A 233 22.87 4.89 -4.33
N ALA A 234 22.29 3.85 -3.71
CA ALA A 234 21.30 2.99 -4.34
C ALA A 234 20.11 2.65 -3.42
N LEU A 235 18.95 2.50 -4.05
CA LEU A 235 17.75 1.89 -3.48
C LEU A 235 17.57 0.52 -4.14
N ARG A 236 17.67 -0.55 -3.34
CA ARG A 236 17.45 -1.93 -3.80
C ARG A 236 16.02 -2.35 -3.45
N ILE A 237 15.25 -2.70 -4.47
CA ILE A 237 13.87 -3.15 -4.32
C ILE A 237 13.67 -4.51 -4.96
N LYS A 238 12.74 -5.28 -4.42
CA LYS A 238 12.32 -6.57 -4.97
C LYS A 238 10.87 -6.50 -5.37
N ALA A 239 10.55 -6.98 -6.56
CA ALA A 239 9.18 -7.02 -7.06
C ALA A 239 8.90 -8.33 -7.81
N ARG A 240 7.64 -8.71 -7.87
CA ARG A 240 7.16 -9.79 -8.75
C ARG A 240 7.36 -9.36 -10.21
N GLY A 241 7.76 -10.25 -11.11
CA GLY A 241 7.90 -9.94 -12.55
C GLY A 241 6.62 -9.35 -13.14
N ALA A 242 5.46 -9.86 -12.74
CA ALA A 242 4.15 -9.33 -13.09
C ALA A 242 3.95 -7.83 -12.73
N LEU A 243 4.69 -7.30 -11.75
CA LEU A 243 4.52 -5.94 -11.21
C LEU A 243 5.70 -5.00 -11.46
N ALA A 244 6.85 -5.51 -11.91
CA ALA A 244 8.08 -4.73 -12.01
C ALA A 244 7.93 -3.48 -12.89
N GLY A 245 7.37 -3.60 -14.10
CA GLY A 245 7.20 -2.45 -14.98
C GLY A 245 6.16 -1.44 -14.50
N TYR A 246 5.13 -1.89 -13.77
CA TYR A 246 4.19 -0.97 -13.12
C TYR A 246 4.88 -0.11 -12.05
N LEU A 247 5.76 -0.70 -11.24
CA LEU A 247 6.51 0.03 -10.21
C LEU A 247 7.46 1.05 -10.84
N LEU A 248 8.21 0.64 -11.86
CA LEU A 248 9.12 1.53 -12.60
C LEU A 248 8.36 2.71 -13.20
N ARG A 249 7.18 2.46 -13.78
CA ARG A 249 6.31 3.52 -14.30
C ARG A 249 5.77 4.43 -13.20
N ARG A 250 5.33 3.87 -12.07
CA ARG A 250 4.75 4.63 -10.95
C ARG A 250 5.74 5.64 -10.37
N TRP A 251 7.01 5.29 -10.31
CA TRP A 251 8.06 6.15 -9.78
C TRP A 251 8.82 6.91 -10.87
N SER A 252 8.31 6.91 -12.11
CA SER A 252 8.97 7.54 -13.26
C SER A 252 10.45 7.19 -13.34
N VAL A 253 10.78 5.90 -13.21
CA VAL A 253 12.15 5.42 -13.32
C VAL A 253 12.51 5.30 -14.78
N ASP A 254 13.63 5.90 -15.19
CA ASP A 254 14.21 5.61 -16.49
C ASP A 254 14.74 4.17 -16.50
N ALA A 255 14.11 3.31 -17.28
CA ALA A 255 14.53 1.93 -17.49
C ALA A 255 15.27 1.73 -18.82
N SER A 256 15.66 2.81 -19.51
CA SER A 256 16.51 2.72 -20.68
C SER A 256 17.93 2.26 -20.32
N PRO A 257 18.59 1.41 -21.13
CA PRO A 257 19.96 0.98 -20.87
C PRO A 257 20.97 2.14 -20.85
N ASP A 258 20.67 3.22 -21.55
CA ASP A 258 21.51 4.40 -21.80
C ASP A 258 21.02 5.67 -21.08
N HIS A 259 20.15 5.54 -20.08
CA HIS A 259 19.70 6.64 -19.20
C HIS A 259 19.32 7.92 -19.97
N ARG A 260 18.59 7.72 -21.07
CA ARG A 260 18.32 8.73 -22.09
C ARG A 260 17.09 9.59 -21.81
N LEU A 261 16.25 9.22 -20.85
CA LEU A 261 15.07 10.01 -20.52
C LEU A 261 15.47 11.28 -19.76
N ASP A 262 14.58 12.26 -19.81
CA ASP A 262 14.83 13.56 -19.19
C ASP A 262 14.97 13.41 -17.65
N PRO A 263 16.14 13.75 -17.07
CA PRO A 263 16.38 13.66 -15.63
C PRO A 263 15.44 14.53 -14.80
N THR A 264 14.81 15.57 -15.38
CA THR A 264 13.86 16.43 -14.65
C THR A 264 12.51 15.75 -14.40
N SER A 265 12.15 14.78 -15.25
CA SER A 265 10.93 13.98 -15.12
C SER A 265 11.20 12.58 -14.56
N HIS A 266 12.45 12.11 -14.67
CA HIS A 266 12.90 10.80 -14.22
C HIS A 266 14.12 10.96 -13.31
N HIS A 267 13.89 11.21 -12.01
CA HIS A 267 14.97 11.39 -11.03
C HIS A 267 15.74 10.11 -10.72
N LEU A 268 15.18 8.95 -11.08
CA LEU A 268 15.75 7.63 -10.84
C LEU A 268 16.07 6.94 -12.17
N TRP A 269 17.15 6.15 -12.17
CA TRP A 269 17.51 5.26 -13.25
C TRP A 269 17.66 3.83 -12.74
N LEU A 270 17.19 2.85 -13.51
CA LEU A 270 17.37 1.43 -13.24
C LEU A 270 18.76 1.00 -13.70
N ARG A 271 19.71 0.87 -12.77
CA ARG A 271 21.11 0.56 -13.10
C ARG A 271 21.28 -0.81 -13.76
N ASN A 272 20.49 -1.80 -13.34
CA ASN A 272 20.60 -3.19 -13.77
C ASN A 272 19.46 -3.60 -14.73
N THR A 273 19.22 -2.83 -15.79
CA THR A 273 18.11 -3.02 -16.76
C THR A 273 17.96 -4.45 -17.29
N GLN A 274 19.04 -5.23 -17.40
CA GLN A 274 19.02 -6.64 -17.79
C GLN A 274 18.14 -7.53 -16.89
N THR A 275 17.87 -7.10 -15.66
CA THR A 275 16.95 -7.79 -14.73
C THR A 275 15.52 -7.91 -15.31
N LEU A 276 15.17 -7.05 -16.28
CA LEU A 276 13.89 -7.01 -16.97
C LEU A 276 13.77 -8.02 -18.14
N TYR A 277 14.83 -8.73 -18.53
CA TYR A 277 14.73 -9.70 -19.62
C TYR A 277 13.75 -10.83 -19.30
N GLY A 278 12.78 -11.04 -20.19
CA GLY A 278 11.69 -12.02 -19.98
C GLY A 278 10.64 -11.58 -18.95
N VAL A 279 10.64 -10.32 -18.52
CA VAL A 279 9.60 -9.74 -17.67
C VAL A 279 8.55 -9.08 -18.56
N GLU A 280 7.35 -9.65 -18.62
CA GLU A 280 6.29 -9.17 -19.53
C GLU A 280 5.85 -7.73 -19.20
N SER A 281 5.77 -7.42 -17.91
CA SER A 281 5.36 -6.08 -17.44
C SER A 281 6.37 -4.98 -17.81
N ALA A 282 7.62 -5.33 -18.16
CA ALA A 282 8.68 -4.37 -18.46
C ALA A 282 8.35 -3.43 -19.63
N SER A 283 7.49 -3.87 -20.56
CA SER A 283 6.95 -3.03 -21.64
C SER A 283 6.25 -1.76 -21.13
N LEU A 284 5.78 -1.76 -19.88
CA LEU A 284 5.14 -0.61 -19.24
C LEU A 284 6.14 0.39 -18.65
N ALA A 285 7.40 0.00 -18.46
CA ALA A 285 8.42 0.83 -17.84
C ALA A 285 8.88 1.94 -18.82
N PRO A 286 9.10 3.18 -18.35
CA PRO A 286 9.65 4.24 -19.17
C PRO A 286 11.01 3.85 -19.77
N GLY A 287 11.22 4.07 -21.06
CA GLY A 287 12.52 3.83 -21.72
C GLY A 287 12.71 2.41 -22.26
N GLN A 288 11.79 1.48 -22.01
CA GLN A 288 11.74 0.16 -22.65
C GLN A 288 11.05 0.22 -24.03
N ALA A 289 11.50 -0.61 -24.97
CA ALA A 289 10.87 -0.72 -26.29
C ALA A 289 9.44 -1.26 -26.13
N GLY A 290 8.43 -0.52 -26.61
CA GLY A 290 7.02 -0.84 -26.40
C GLY A 290 6.32 -0.04 -25.30
N SER A 291 6.95 1.00 -24.72
CA SER A 291 6.28 1.92 -23.80
C SER A 291 5.21 2.81 -24.47
N GLU A 292 4.96 2.62 -25.76
CA GLU A 292 3.72 3.07 -26.40
C GLU A 292 2.60 2.12 -25.98
N TRP A 293 1.73 2.63 -25.12
CA TRP A 293 0.45 2.05 -24.66
C TRP A 293 -0.02 0.80 -25.42
N PRO A 294 -0.02 -0.40 -24.80
CA PRO A 294 -0.84 -1.48 -25.32
C PRO A 294 -2.33 -1.08 -25.18
N ASN A 295 -2.99 -0.92 -26.33
CA ASN A 295 -4.42 -0.62 -26.46
C ASN A 295 -5.33 -1.74 -25.97
#